data_AF-A0A4U1AKU2-F1
#
_entry.id   AF-A0A4U1AKU2-F1
#
_cell.length_a   1.000
_cell.length_b   1.000
_cell.length_c   1.000
_cell.angle_alpha   90.00
_cell.angle_beta   90.00
_cell.angle_gamma   90.00
#
_symmetry.space_group_name_H-M   'P 1'
#
loop_
_entity.id
_entity.type
_entity.pdbx_description
1 polymer ?
#
loop_
_entity_poly.entity_id
_entity_poly.type
_entity_poly.pdbx_seq_one_letter_code
_entity_poly.pdbx_strand_id
1 'polypeptide(L)'
;MYTSIKRGAMAEANKEAANWVYVFVCEPGKDESFLGLYNADKDVDFIPAFQTREEANDCFLNLPREKGKKYELQAVHIEELHDIATKSGFAVALVDSDGKVIKE
;
A
#
# COMPACT_ATOMS: atom_id res chain seq x y z
N MET A 1 -36.25 -33.26 12.29
CA MET A 1 -35.73 -33.40 10.92
C MET A 1 -35.24 -32.03 10.49
N TYR A 2 -33.96 -31.72 10.69
CA TYR A 2 -33.41 -30.41 10.34
C TYR A 2 -32.34 -30.58 9.26
N THR A 3 -32.65 -30.00 8.10
CA THR A 3 -31.84 -29.99 6.89
C THR A 3 -30.56 -29.18 7.11
N SER A 4 -29.41 -29.84 7.05
CA SER A 4 -28.10 -29.18 7.06
C SER A 4 -27.86 -28.55 5.68
N ILE A 5 -27.86 -27.22 5.63
CA ILE A 5 -27.63 -26.44 4.41
C ILE A 5 -26.14 -26.13 4.31
N LYS A 6 -25.61 -26.35 3.11
CA LYS A 6 -24.21 -26.43 2.70
C LYS A 6 -23.32 -25.31 3.23
N ARG A 7 -22.27 -25.70 3.96
CA ARG A 7 -21.10 -24.87 4.32
C ARG A 7 -20.17 -24.83 3.11
N GLY A 8 -20.44 -23.95 2.15
CA GLY A 8 -19.72 -23.91 0.86
C GLY A 8 -19.62 -22.54 0.20
N ALA A 9 -19.74 -21.45 0.96
CA ALA A 9 -19.71 -20.08 0.41
C ALA A 9 -18.99 -19.08 1.35
N MET A 10 -17.84 -19.47 1.91
CA MET A 10 -17.02 -18.59 2.78
C MET A 10 -15.53 -18.64 2.42
N ALA A 11 -15.18 -18.99 1.17
CA ALA A 11 -13.78 -19.06 0.73
C ALA A 11 -13.46 -18.19 -0.50
N GLU A 12 -14.46 -17.60 -1.16
CA GLU A 12 -14.25 -16.82 -2.40
C GLU A 12 -14.50 -15.31 -2.25
N ALA A 13 -14.93 -14.82 -1.07
CA ALA A 13 -15.06 -13.38 -0.81
C ALA A 13 -13.73 -12.69 -0.43
N ASN A 14 -12.61 -13.43 -0.39
CA ASN A 14 -11.29 -12.94 0.04
C ASN A 14 -10.23 -13.12 -1.06
N LYS A 15 -10.58 -12.73 -2.28
CA LYS A 15 -9.61 -12.48 -3.36
C LYS A 15 -9.70 -11.04 -3.87
N GLU A 16 -10.87 -10.42 -3.78
CA GLU A 16 -11.08 -9.03 -4.19
C GLU A 16 -10.44 -8.04 -3.21
N ALA A 17 -10.43 -8.34 -1.90
CA ALA A 17 -9.70 -7.55 -0.91
C ALA A 17 -8.17 -7.72 -0.98
N ALA A 18 -7.67 -8.77 -1.66
CA ALA A 18 -6.24 -9.03 -1.79
C ALA A 18 -5.55 -8.14 -2.83
N ASN A 19 -6.32 -7.45 -3.69
CA ASN A 19 -5.78 -6.60 -4.75
C ASN A 19 -5.75 -5.10 -4.38
N TRP A 20 -6.15 -4.74 -3.17
CA TRP A 20 -6.08 -3.36 -2.70
C TRP A 20 -4.99 -3.22 -1.65
N VAL A 21 -4.20 -2.16 -1.82
CA VAL A 21 -3.18 -1.75 -0.87
C VAL A 21 -3.37 -0.29 -0.51
N TYR A 22 -2.88 0.08 0.66
CA TYR A 22 -2.88 1.45 1.12
C TYR A 22 -1.54 2.09 0.78
N VAL A 23 -1.57 3.27 0.18
CA VAL A 23 -0.39 4.08 -0.14
C VAL A 23 -0.57 5.50 0.34
N PHE A 24 0.54 6.18 0.61
CA PHE A 24 0.52 7.61 0.90
C PHE A 24 0.62 8.42 -0.38
N VAL A 25 -0.31 9.34 -0.57
CA VAL A 25 -0.31 10.34 -1.64
C VAL A 25 0.09 11.69 -1.06
N CYS A 26 1.11 12.31 -1.66
CA CYS A 26 1.61 13.63 -1.36
C CYS A 26 0.79 14.68 -2.12
N GLU A 27 0.46 15.79 -1.46
CA GLU A 27 -0.25 16.94 -2.04
C GLU A 27 -1.47 16.60 -2.92
N PRO A 28 -2.44 15.81 -2.41
CA PRO A 28 -3.63 15.49 -3.17
C PRO A 28 -4.39 16.77 -3.59
N GLY A 29 -4.74 16.85 -4.88
CA GLY A 29 -5.46 17.99 -5.47
C GLY A 29 -4.59 19.15 -5.97
N LYS A 30 -3.26 19.04 -5.92
CA LYS A 30 -2.33 19.97 -6.60
C LYS A 30 -1.40 19.19 -7.54
N ASP A 31 -0.22 18.84 -7.06
CA ASP A 31 0.76 17.98 -7.72
C ASP A 31 0.74 16.63 -6.99
N GLU A 32 -0.30 15.84 -7.26
CA GLU A 32 -0.43 14.54 -6.60
C GLU A 32 0.72 13.63 -7.00
N SER A 33 1.30 12.96 -6.01
CA SER A 33 2.37 11.99 -6.24
C SER A 33 2.36 10.95 -5.14
N PHE A 34 2.69 9.71 -5.47
CA PHE A 34 2.89 8.71 -4.43
C PHE A 34 4.13 9.04 -3.60
N LEU A 35 4.06 8.77 -2.30
CA LEU A 35 5.23 8.82 -1.44
C LEU A 35 6.21 7.74 -1.89
N GLY A 36 7.35 8.15 -2.43
CA GLY A 36 8.48 7.27 -2.67
C GLY A 36 9.43 7.28 -1.48
N LEU A 37 9.99 6.12 -1.14
CA LEU A 37 11.09 5.96 -0.22
C LEU A 37 12.31 5.43 -0.97
N TYR A 38 13.48 5.81 -0.50
CA TYR A 38 14.74 5.31 -1.04
C TYR A 38 15.30 4.24 -0.11
N ASN A 39 15.55 3.04 -0.66
CA ASN A 39 16.20 1.96 0.06
C ASN A 39 17.71 2.01 -0.18
N ALA A 40 18.48 2.49 0.80
CA ALA A 40 19.92 2.61 0.70
C ALA A 40 20.64 1.26 0.53
N ASP A 41 20.10 0.16 1.07
CA ASP A 41 20.70 -1.16 0.96
C ASP A 41 20.59 -1.74 -0.46
N LYS A 42 19.52 -1.39 -1.18
CA LYS A 42 19.22 -1.89 -2.53
C LYS A 42 19.47 -0.86 -3.63
N ASP A 43 19.84 0.38 -3.26
CA ASP A 43 19.99 1.52 -4.17
C ASP A 43 18.78 1.68 -5.11
N VAL A 44 17.57 1.59 -4.54
CA VAL A 44 16.33 1.62 -5.32
C VAL A 44 15.29 2.49 -4.67
N ASP A 45 14.60 3.27 -5.50
CA ASP A 45 13.40 3.99 -5.12
C ASP A 45 12.19 3.07 -5.18
N PHE A 46 11.41 3.03 -4.11
CA PHE A 46 10.22 2.19 -4.02
C PHE A 46 9.06 2.93 -3.37
N ILE A 47 7.85 2.57 -3.76
CA ILE A 47 6.62 3.07 -3.14
C ILE A 47 6.19 2.07 -2.06
N PRO A 48 6.20 2.46 -0.77
CA PRO A 48 5.68 1.63 0.31
C PRO A 48 4.17 1.46 0.17
N ALA A 49 3.75 0.21 -0.01
CA ALA A 49 2.36 -0.21 0.01
C ALA A 49 2.08 -0.97 1.31
N PHE A 50 0.90 -0.78 1.89
CA PHE A 50 0.51 -1.40 3.16
C PHE A 50 -0.72 -2.27 2.95
N GLN A 51 -0.79 -3.40 3.65
CA GLN A 51 -1.94 -4.31 3.56
C GLN A 51 -3.17 -3.71 4.27
N THR A 52 -2.93 -3.00 5.39
CA THR A 52 -3.99 -2.35 6.17
C THR A 52 -3.71 -0.88 6.42
N ARG A 53 -4.78 -0.14 6.71
CA ARG A 53 -4.71 1.27 7.10
C ARG A 53 -3.97 1.45 8.43
N GLU A 54 -4.11 0.51 9.36
CA GLU A 54 -3.47 0.57 10.67
C GLU A 54 -1.95 0.53 10.56
N GLU A 55 -1.41 -0.43 9.81
CA GLU A 55 0.04 -0.54 9.53
C GLU A 55 0.58 0.75 8.90
N ALA A 56 -0.14 1.29 7.92
CA ALA A 56 0.27 2.53 7.26
C ALA A 56 0.33 3.72 8.24
N ASN A 57 -0.67 3.87 9.13
CA ASN A 57 -0.69 4.97 10.10
C ASN A 57 0.40 4.83 11.17
N ASP A 58 0.70 3.62 11.61
CA ASP A 58 1.79 3.36 12.56
C ASP A 58 3.14 3.71 11.92
N CYS A 59 3.36 3.25 10.68
CA CYS A 59 4.55 3.58 9.91
C CYS A 59 4.66 5.09 9.63
N PHE A 60 3.54 5.79 9.43
CA PHE A 60 3.52 7.22 9.08
C PHE A 60 4.29 8.11 10.05
N LEU A 61 4.34 7.72 11.34
CA LEU A 61 5.09 8.46 12.36
C LEU A 61 6.60 8.44 12.12
N ASN A 62 7.10 7.41 11.44
CA ASN A 62 8.52 7.18 11.15
C ASN A 62 8.92 7.60 9.74
N LEU A 63 7.95 7.94 8.86
CA LEU A 63 8.25 8.32 7.48
C LEU A 63 8.92 9.71 7.40
N PRO A 64 9.86 9.91 6.46
CA PRO A 64 10.47 11.21 6.20
C PRO A 64 9.39 12.16 5.67
N ARG A 65 8.89 13.03 6.55
CA ARG A 65 7.85 14.01 6.23
C ARG A 65 8.44 15.39 6.04
N GLU A 66 8.05 16.05 4.97
CA GLU A 66 8.39 17.44 4.73
C GLU A 66 7.36 18.36 5.41
N LYS A 67 7.87 19.32 6.17
CA LYS A 67 7.02 20.28 6.89
C LYS A 67 6.24 21.13 5.87
N GLY A 68 4.91 21.05 5.93
CA GLY A 68 4.02 21.81 5.05
C GLY A 68 3.45 21.00 3.89
N LYS A 69 3.96 19.78 3.62
CA LYS A 69 3.32 18.85 2.68
C LYS A 69 2.16 18.11 3.34
N LYS A 70 1.12 17.87 2.56
CA LYS A 70 0.00 17.01 2.95
C LYS A 70 0.29 15.59 2.50
N TYR A 71 -0.02 14.64 3.37
CA TYR A 71 0.04 13.23 3.06
C TYR A 71 -1.33 12.65 3.37
N GLU A 72 -1.89 11.91 2.42
CA GLU A 72 -3.18 11.25 2.58
C GLU A 72 -3.02 9.76 2.29
N LEU A 73 -3.62 8.93 3.13
CA LEU A 73 -3.63 7.50 2.88
C LEU A 73 -4.80 7.16 1.97
N GLN A 74 -4.50 6.57 0.82
CA GLN A 74 -5.50 6.14 -0.15
C GLN A 74 -5.37 4.65 -0.45
N ALA A 75 -6.50 4.00 -0.69
CA ALA A 75 -6.55 2.62 -1.15
C ALA A 75 -6.46 2.62 -2.68
N VAL A 76 -5.48 1.91 -3.21
CA VAL A 76 -5.25 1.77 -4.65
C VAL A 76 -5.14 0.30 -5.02
N HIS A 77 -5.45 -0.02 -6.28
CA HIS A 77 -5.21 -1.35 -6.79
C HIS A 77 -3.71 -1.60 -6.91
N ILE A 78 -3.24 -2.74 -6.41
CA ILE A 78 -1.82 -3.10 -6.45
C ILE A 78 -1.29 -3.13 -7.88
N GLU A 79 -2.08 -3.62 -8.84
CA GLU A 79 -1.71 -3.69 -10.25
C GLU A 79 -1.54 -2.30 -10.88
N GLU A 80 -2.45 -1.36 -10.56
CA GLU A 80 -2.36 0.03 -11.03
C GLU A 80 -1.17 0.75 -10.42
N LEU A 81 -0.94 0.53 -9.11
CA LEU A 81 0.22 1.05 -8.42
C LEU A 81 1.52 0.57 -9.06
N HIS A 82 1.64 -0.73 -9.38
CA HIS A 82 2.81 -1.27 -10.07
C HIS A 82 3.02 -0.65 -11.44
N ASP A 83 1.96 -0.46 -12.23
CA ASP A 83 2.04 0.16 -13.55
C ASP A 83 2.54 1.61 -13.46
N ILE A 84 2.00 2.40 -12.53
CA ILE A 84 2.42 3.80 -12.32
C ILE A 84 3.85 3.88 -11.78
N ALA A 85 4.20 3.03 -10.80
CA ALA A 85 5.53 2.96 -10.22
C ALA A 85 6.58 2.64 -11.28
N THR A 86 6.33 1.59 -12.07
CA THR A 86 7.26 1.12 -13.12
C THR A 86 7.48 2.20 -14.18
N LYS A 87 6.41 2.90 -14.61
CA LYS A 87 6.51 4.02 -15.55
C LYS A 87 7.35 5.18 -15.01
N SER A 88 7.39 5.34 -13.70
CA SER A 88 8.13 6.39 -13.00
C SER A 88 9.54 5.96 -12.57
N GLY A 89 9.94 4.70 -12.81
CA GLY A 89 11.22 4.14 -12.37
C GLY A 89 11.26 3.68 -10.91
N PHE A 90 10.11 3.56 -10.26
CA PHE A 90 9.98 3.10 -8.88
C PHE A 90 9.57 1.63 -8.83
N ALA A 91 10.05 0.91 -7.83
CA ALA A 91 9.49 -0.38 -7.43
C ALA A 91 8.27 -0.18 -6.52
N VAL A 92 7.44 -1.21 -6.36
CA VAL A 92 6.42 -1.24 -5.30
C VAL A 92 6.87 -2.28 -4.30
N ALA A 93 6.81 -1.94 -3.01
CA ALA A 93 7.14 -2.89 -1.96
C ALA A 93 6.04 -2.89 -0.90
N LEU A 94 5.53 -4.06 -0.57
CA LEU A 94 4.66 -4.23 0.58
C LEU A 94 5.50 -4.09 1.85
N VAL A 95 5.13 -3.17 2.71
CA VAL A 95 5.82 -2.87 3.96
C VAL A 95 4.88 -3.07 5.16
N ASP A 96 5.46 -3.44 6.29
CA ASP A 96 4.77 -3.54 7.58
C ASP A 96 4.75 -2.17 8.30
N SER A 97 4.03 -2.11 9.44
CA SER A 97 4.01 -1.00 10.41
C SER A 97 5.38 -0.41 10.75
N ASP A 98 6.45 -1.20 10.79
CA ASP A 98 7.81 -0.72 11.08
C ASP A 98 8.53 -0.13 9.84
N GLY A 99 7.88 -0.11 8.67
CA GLY A 99 8.49 0.30 7.39
C GLY A 99 9.40 -0.77 6.77
N LYS A 100 9.35 -2.00 7.28
CA LYS A 100 10.13 -3.13 6.75
C LYS A 100 9.45 -3.74 5.54
N VAL A 101 10.20 -3.94 4.46
CA VAL A 101 9.72 -4.63 3.25
C VAL A 101 9.44 -6.10 3.57
N ILE A 102 8.19 -6.49 3.42
CA ILE A 102 7.69 -7.86 3.54
C ILE A 102 7.71 -8.55 2.17
N LYS A 103 7.39 -7.80 1.10
CA LYS A 103 7.31 -8.33 -0.26
C LYS A 103 7.64 -7.26 -1.31
N GLU A 104 8.27 -7.67 -2.40
CA GLU A 104 8.61 -6.87 -3.59
C GLU A 104 7.97 -7.47 -4.85
#